data_AF-A0A4Y8K9U0-F1
#
_entry.id   AF-A0A4Y8K9U0-F1
#
_cell.length_a   1.000
_cell.length_b   1.000
_cell.length_c   1.000
_cell.angle_alpha   90.00
_cell.angle_beta   90.00
_cell.angle_gamma   90.00
#
_symmetry.space_group_name_H-M   'P 1'
#
loop_
_entity.id
_entity.type
_entity.pdbx_description
1 polymer ?
#
loop_
_entity_poly.entity_id
_entity_poly.type
_entity_poly.pdbx_seq_one_letter_code
_entity_poly.pdbx_strand_id
1 'polypeptide(L)'
;MTNPEPVLRAGVNFTNRAELKYARAVHLANELRGRIDEWSAAETLLARIHQVDEHTVEFRMVIRREPPIDEWSLILGDTLHNLRSVFDNLIWALATLDGAEPKRPQQVTFPLTRNEGEWTARTATLESVPSVYLQRVRQLQPWATDTERDESMLWLLHQFDIVDKHRGLISGALHFKQLSTAGLDLNYQPAQTAAEARPSYAMQKNPIRLQPETVLTTIHCATHTLNPDPGYMAKVAVQFFLAWNEERNVSLDAFLGDLVSRTREWLDRIYGGELYAKSLILARESTEPTLTMGYEDESGELRILKLPMTEIGQDRPMHEGREVSDSLLPGV
;
A
#
# COMPACT_ATOMS: atom_id res chain seq x y z
N MET A 1 28.49 30.94 -7.82
CA MET A 1 27.43 31.29 -6.86
C MET A 1 26.25 30.38 -7.17
N THR A 2 26.06 29.33 -6.39
CA THR A 2 24.85 28.50 -6.44
C THR A 2 23.69 29.38 -5.99
N ASN A 3 22.67 29.53 -6.85
CA ASN A 3 21.44 30.21 -6.43
C ASN A 3 20.84 29.38 -5.29
N PRO A 4 20.48 29.99 -4.14
CA PRO A 4 19.89 29.23 -3.03
C PRO A 4 18.63 28.53 -3.53
N GLU A 5 18.43 27.27 -3.12
CA GLU A 5 17.22 26.54 -3.47
C GLU A 5 15.97 27.32 -3.03
N PRO A 6 14.93 27.41 -3.89
CA PRO A 6 13.69 28.07 -3.50
C PRO A 6 13.06 27.35 -2.29
N VAL A 7 12.79 28.11 -1.22
CA VAL A 7 12.18 27.58 0.00
C VAL A 7 10.66 27.61 -0.14
N LEU A 8 10.03 26.44 -0.14
CA LEU A 8 8.58 26.29 -0.28
C LEU A 8 7.87 26.66 1.04
N ARG A 9 6.98 27.66 1.00
CA ARG A 9 6.10 28.04 2.12
C ARG A 9 4.62 27.93 1.73
N ALA A 10 3.91 27.01 2.37
CA ALA A 10 2.53 26.68 2.02
C ALA A 10 1.61 27.88 2.27
N GLY A 11 0.75 28.18 1.30
CA GLY A 11 -0.21 29.30 1.41
C GLY A 11 0.41 30.69 1.25
N VAL A 12 1.74 30.79 1.11
CA VAL A 12 2.44 32.04 0.82
C VAL A 12 2.91 32.02 -0.64
N ASN A 13 3.69 31.00 -1.02
CA ASN A 13 4.31 30.93 -2.34
C ASN A 13 3.86 29.72 -3.17
N PHE A 14 3.18 28.73 -2.57
CA PHE A 14 2.68 27.55 -3.30
C PHE A 14 1.31 27.07 -2.78
N THR A 15 0.52 26.45 -3.67
CA THR A 15 -0.80 25.90 -3.34
C THR A 15 -0.69 24.57 -2.59
N ASN A 16 -1.45 24.41 -1.50
CA ASN A 16 -1.46 23.19 -0.71
C ASN A 16 -2.30 22.05 -1.32
N ARG A 17 -2.71 22.19 -2.59
CA ARG A 17 -3.68 21.28 -3.22
C ARG A 17 -3.15 19.85 -3.40
N ALA A 18 -1.84 19.69 -3.62
CA ALA A 18 -1.20 18.38 -3.65
C ALA A 18 -1.35 17.64 -2.31
N GLU A 19 -1.09 18.33 -1.19
CA GLU A 19 -1.27 17.78 0.16
C GLU A 19 -2.73 17.47 0.49
N LEU A 20 -3.66 18.34 0.08
CA LEU A 20 -5.09 18.10 0.27
C LEU A 20 -5.56 16.86 -0.52
N LYS A 21 -5.04 16.68 -1.74
CA LYS A 21 -5.31 15.48 -2.56
C LYS A 21 -4.73 14.22 -1.92
N TYR A 22 -3.50 14.31 -1.40
CA TYR A 22 -2.87 13.22 -0.67
C TYR A 22 -3.68 12.84 0.57
N ALA A 23 -4.03 13.81 1.43
CA ALA A 23 -4.84 13.59 2.62
C ALA A 23 -6.21 12.99 2.29
N ARG A 24 -6.85 13.43 1.19
CA ARG A 24 -8.12 12.84 0.74
C ARG A 24 -7.95 11.38 0.32
N ALA A 25 -6.87 11.04 -0.38
CA ALA A 25 -6.58 9.66 -0.74
C ALA A 25 -6.34 8.78 0.49
N VAL A 26 -5.57 9.26 1.47
CA VAL A 26 -5.36 8.54 2.75
C VAL A 26 -6.69 8.26 3.45
N HIS A 27 -7.56 9.26 3.52
CA HIS A 27 -8.89 9.10 4.11
C HIS A 27 -9.71 8.02 3.39
N LEU A 28 -9.76 8.05 2.05
CA LEU A 28 -10.50 7.06 1.25
C LEU A 28 -9.91 5.65 1.36
N ALA A 29 -8.58 5.52 1.41
CA ALA A 29 -7.91 4.24 1.62
C ALA A 29 -8.29 3.63 2.98
N ASN A 30 -8.31 4.45 4.04
CA ASN A 30 -8.73 4.04 5.38
C ASN A 30 -10.22 3.71 5.44
N GLU A 31 -11.06 4.47 4.73
CA GLU A 31 -12.49 4.17 4.60
C GLU A 31 -12.71 2.80 3.96
N LEU A 32 -12.01 2.51 2.86
CA LEU A 32 -12.09 1.21 2.18
C LEU A 32 -11.63 0.06 3.10
N ARG A 33 -10.50 0.23 3.80
CA ARG A 33 -10.02 -0.74 4.80
C ARG A 33 -11.09 -0.99 5.86
N GLY A 34 -11.64 0.07 6.46
CA GLY A 34 -12.67 -0.04 7.50
C GLY A 34 -13.93 -0.77 7.03
N ARG A 35 -14.41 -0.50 5.81
CA ARG A 35 -15.59 -1.18 5.24
C ARG A 35 -15.33 -2.67 4.98
N ILE A 36 -14.12 -3.03 4.52
CA ILE A 36 -13.71 -4.43 4.34
C ILE A 36 -13.66 -5.15 5.70
N ASP A 37 -13.09 -4.50 6.71
CA ASP A 37 -12.93 -5.07 8.04
C ASP A 37 -14.30 -5.24 8.72
N GLU A 38 -15.19 -4.25 8.62
CA GLU A 38 -16.57 -4.31 9.13
C GLU A 38 -17.35 -5.47 8.47
N TRP A 39 -17.27 -5.57 7.14
CA TRP A 39 -17.91 -6.66 6.41
C TRP A 39 -17.36 -8.02 6.80
N SER A 40 -16.04 -8.13 7.01
CA SER A 40 -15.39 -9.38 7.43
C SER A 40 -15.76 -9.77 8.87
N ALA A 41 -15.91 -8.79 9.75
CA ALA A 41 -16.25 -9.00 11.16
C ALA A 41 -17.72 -9.40 11.37
N ALA A 42 -18.63 -8.98 10.48
CA ALA A 42 -20.07 -9.24 10.57
C ALA A 42 -20.49 -10.70 10.26
N GLU A 43 -19.56 -11.67 10.34
CA GLU A 43 -19.80 -13.11 10.09
C GLU A 43 -20.49 -13.38 8.74
N THR A 44 -20.11 -12.60 7.73
CA THR A 44 -20.69 -12.62 6.39
C THR A 44 -20.29 -13.86 5.60
N LEU A 45 -19.08 -14.38 5.88
CA LEU A 45 -18.57 -15.64 5.35
C LEU A 45 -18.25 -16.61 6.50
N LEU A 46 -18.91 -17.76 6.45
CA LEU A 46 -18.70 -18.85 7.40
C LEU A 46 -18.43 -20.14 6.62
N ALA A 47 -17.96 -21.17 7.33
CA ALA A 47 -17.91 -22.51 6.79
C ALA A 47 -18.66 -23.47 7.71
N ARG A 48 -19.66 -24.14 7.14
CA ARG A 48 -20.39 -25.22 7.79
C ARG A 48 -19.57 -26.50 7.69
N ILE A 49 -19.54 -27.27 8.76
CA ILE A 49 -19.02 -28.63 8.70
C ILE A 49 -20.05 -29.56 8.03
N HIS A 50 -19.58 -30.34 7.06
CA HIS A 50 -20.36 -31.34 6.36
C HIS A 50 -19.65 -32.69 6.48
N GLN A 51 -20.29 -33.63 7.17
CA GLN A 51 -19.78 -35.00 7.26
C GLN A 51 -20.07 -35.74 5.96
N VAL A 52 -19.01 -36.13 5.25
CA VAL A 52 -19.10 -36.88 4.00
C VAL A 52 -19.26 -38.37 4.30
N ASP A 53 -18.46 -38.87 5.24
CA ASP A 53 -18.51 -40.23 5.77
C ASP A 53 -17.97 -40.25 7.21
N GLU A 54 -17.85 -41.44 7.80
CA GLU A 54 -17.35 -41.64 9.16
C GLU A 54 -15.89 -41.16 9.36
N HIS A 55 -15.10 -41.01 8.29
CA HIS A 55 -13.68 -40.69 8.34
C HIS A 55 -13.33 -39.35 7.69
N THR A 56 -14.31 -38.67 7.09
CA THR A 56 -14.09 -37.50 6.23
C THR A 56 -15.12 -36.41 6.51
N VAL A 57 -14.62 -35.20 6.79
CA VAL A 57 -15.45 -34.01 6.97
C VAL A 57 -14.95 -32.88 6.07
N GLU A 58 -15.88 -32.11 5.54
CA GLU A 58 -15.62 -30.96 4.68
C GLU A 58 -16.09 -29.68 5.35
N PHE A 59 -15.33 -28.60 5.17
CA PHE A 59 -15.78 -27.26 5.48
C PHE A 59 -16.32 -26.60 4.22
N ARG A 60 -17.65 -26.44 4.16
CA ARG A 60 -18.35 -25.87 3.02
C ARG A 60 -18.75 -24.44 3.29
N MET A 61 -18.43 -23.56 2.36
CA MET A 61 -18.68 -22.14 2.49
C MET A 61 -20.17 -21.81 2.55
N VAL A 62 -20.53 -20.95 3.49
CA VAL A 62 -21.84 -20.35 3.64
C VAL A 62 -21.68 -18.84 3.50
N ILE A 63 -22.27 -18.29 2.44
CA ILE A 63 -22.28 -16.85 2.17
C ILE A 63 -23.58 -16.29 2.75
N ARG A 64 -23.49 -15.53 3.85
CA ARG A 64 -24.65 -14.83 4.43
C ARG A 64 -24.88 -13.48 3.78
N ARG A 65 -23.80 -12.80 3.39
CA ARG A 65 -23.85 -11.50 2.71
C ARG A 65 -22.67 -11.42 1.74
N GLU A 66 -22.96 -11.05 0.49
CA GLU A 66 -21.91 -10.82 -0.50
C GLU A 66 -21.10 -9.56 -0.18
N PRO A 67 -19.80 -9.52 -0.51
CA PRO A 67 -19.01 -8.30 -0.39
C PRO A 67 -19.52 -7.25 -1.38
N PRO A 68 -19.70 -5.98 -0.96
CA PRO A 68 -20.14 -4.90 -1.85
C PRO A 68 -18.98 -4.42 -2.76
N ILE A 69 -18.52 -5.30 -3.66
CA ILE A 69 -17.34 -5.09 -4.52
C ILE A 69 -17.47 -3.82 -5.37
N ASP A 70 -18.64 -3.53 -5.92
CA ASP A 70 -18.85 -2.36 -6.77
C ASP A 70 -18.60 -1.06 -6.01
N GLU A 71 -19.14 -0.95 -4.78
CA GLU A 71 -18.94 0.21 -3.92
C GLU A 71 -17.47 0.37 -3.52
N TRP A 72 -16.82 -0.74 -3.16
CA TRP A 72 -15.40 -0.75 -2.86
C TRP A 72 -14.53 -0.36 -4.06
N SER A 73 -14.94 -0.74 -5.27
CA SER A 73 -14.28 -0.34 -6.51
C SER A 73 -14.35 1.16 -6.75
N LEU A 74 -15.49 1.79 -6.46
CA LEU A 74 -15.61 3.25 -6.58
C LEU A 74 -14.68 3.98 -5.60
N ILE A 75 -14.62 3.52 -4.34
CA ILE A 75 -13.73 4.13 -3.34
C ILE A 75 -12.25 3.94 -3.72
N LEU A 76 -11.88 2.77 -4.26
CA LEU A 76 -10.52 2.55 -4.76
C LEU A 76 -10.20 3.47 -5.94
N GLY A 77 -11.10 3.57 -6.91
CA GLY A 77 -10.95 4.46 -8.07
C GLY A 77 -10.70 5.90 -7.65
N ASP A 78 -11.52 6.41 -6.72
CA ASP A 78 -11.35 7.73 -6.14
C ASP A 78 -10.02 7.88 -5.38
N THR A 79 -9.60 6.86 -4.65
CA THR A 79 -8.31 6.85 -3.94
C THR A 79 -7.16 7.02 -4.92
N LEU A 80 -7.11 6.17 -5.94
CA LEU A 80 -6.06 6.18 -6.97
C LEU A 80 -6.07 7.47 -7.77
N HIS A 81 -7.25 7.97 -8.11
CA HIS A 81 -7.40 9.24 -8.80
C HIS A 81 -6.85 10.40 -7.99
N ASN A 82 -7.14 10.45 -6.69
CA ASN A 82 -6.60 11.49 -5.82
C ASN A 82 -5.07 11.37 -5.69
N LEU A 83 -4.51 10.15 -5.54
CA LEU A 83 -3.06 9.92 -5.52
C LEU A 83 -2.38 10.36 -6.82
N ARG A 84 -2.93 10.00 -8.00
CA ARG A 84 -2.36 10.45 -9.28
C ARG A 84 -2.46 11.97 -9.44
N SER A 85 -3.56 12.56 -8.98
CA SER A 85 -3.78 14.00 -9.02
C SER A 85 -2.81 14.78 -8.13
N VAL A 86 -2.24 14.17 -7.08
CA VAL A 86 -1.19 14.79 -6.25
C VAL A 86 -0.09 15.36 -7.13
N PHE A 87 0.39 14.58 -8.09
CA PHE A 87 1.52 14.94 -8.93
C PHE A 87 1.20 16.08 -9.91
N ASP A 88 0.02 16.09 -10.51
CA ASP A 88 -0.36 17.18 -11.41
C ASP A 88 -0.55 18.49 -10.63
N ASN A 89 -1.14 18.41 -9.43
CA ASN A 89 -1.28 19.58 -8.56
C ASN A 89 0.07 20.08 -8.03
N LEU A 90 1.02 19.18 -7.79
CA LEU A 90 2.39 19.53 -7.42
C LEU A 90 3.09 20.28 -8.55
N ILE A 91 3.09 19.75 -9.78
CA ILE A 91 3.70 20.43 -10.93
C ILE A 91 3.02 21.76 -11.21
N TRP A 92 1.70 21.84 -11.08
CA TRP A 92 0.99 23.11 -11.15
C TRP A 92 1.47 24.11 -10.10
N ALA A 93 1.56 23.68 -8.84
CA ALA A 93 2.04 24.54 -7.75
C ALA A 93 3.45 25.08 -8.00
N LEU A 94 4.34 24.22 -8.50
CA LEU A 94 5.72 24.60 -8.83
C LEU A 94 5.80 25.51 -10.06
N ALA A 95 4.94 25.28 -11.06
CA ALA A 95 4.88 26.10 -12.26
C ALA A 95 4.35 27.52 -11.99
N THR A 96 3.61 27.71 -10.89
CA THR A 96 3.07 29.01 -10.45
C THR A 96 3.78 29.57 -9.22
N LEU A 97 4.93 28.99 -8.85
CA LEU A 97 5.70 29.38 -7.67
C LEU A 97 6.06 30.87 -7.74
N ASP A 98 5.97 31.57 -6.62
CA ASP A 98 6.28 33.01 -6.50
C ASP A 98 5.53 33.91 -7.49
N GLY A 99 4.31 33.50 -7.90
CA GLY A 99 3.47 34.25 -8.83
C GLY A 99 3.84 34.08 -10.30
N ALA A 100 4.64 33.07 -10.65
CA ALA A 100 4.94 32.74 -12.03
C ALA A 100 3.66 32.38 -12.82
N GLU A 101 3.62 32.75 -14.10
CA GLU A 101 2.53 32.41 -15.01
C GLU A 101 3.06 31.48 -16.12
N PRO A 102 2.68 30.19 -16.14
CA PRO A 102 3.10 29.27 -17.19
C PRO A 102 2.52 29.72 -18.54
N LYS A 103 3.35 29.79 -19.59
CA LYS A 103 2.90 30.17 -20.94
C LYS A 103 1.88 29.21 -21.56
N ARG A 104 1.88 27.95 -21.11
CA ARG A 104 1.01 26.87 -21.61
C ARG A 104 0.32 26.17 -20.43
N PRO A 105 -0.60 26.83 -19.73
CA PRO A 105 -1.15 26.30 -18.47
C PRO A 105 -1.83 24.94 -18.65
N GLN A 106 -2.46 24.67 -19.80
CA GLN A 106 -3.12 23.38 -20.07
C GLN A 106 -2.14 22.21 -20.27
N GLN A 107 -0.84 22.49 -20.43
CA GLN A 107 0.21 21.48 -20.60
C GLN A 107 0.97 21.21 -19.29
N VAL A 108 0.68 21.96 -18.23
CA VAL A 108 1.31 21.82 -16.91
C VAL A 108 0.71 20.59 -16.22
N THR A 109 1.36 19.45 -16.44
CA THR A 109 0.98 18.15 -15.88
C THR A 109 2.24 17.38 -15.47
N PHE A 110 2.10 16.40 -14.59
CA PHE A 110 3.23 15.58 -14.19
C PHE A 110 3.81 14.78 -15.37
N PRO A 111 5.08 14.99 -15.72
CA PRO A 111 5.72 14.25 -16.80
C PRO A 111 6.06 12.84 -16.30
N LEU A 112 5.26 11.85 -16.69
CA LEU A 112 5.61 10.44 -16.54
C LEU A 112 5.96 9.89 -17.93
N THR A 113 7.25 9.73 -18.20
CA THR A 113 7.78 9.45 -19.54
C THR A 113 8.41 8.07 -19.62
N ARG A 114 8.62 7.57 -20.85
CA ARG A 114 9.18 6.23 -21.11
C ARG A 114 10.69 6.22 -21.31
N ASN A 115 11.29 7.36 -21.61
CA ASN A 115 12.71 7.51 -21.87
C ASN A 115 13.14 8.99 -21.80
N GLU A 116 14.45 9.21 -21.89
CA GLU A 116 15.08 10.56 -21.88
C GLU A 116 14.58 11.47 -23.02
N GLY A 117 14.33 10.92 -24.20
CA GLY A 117 13.86 11.70 -25.35
C GLY A 117 12.47 12.30 -25.11
N GLU A 118 11.54 11.47 -24.61
CA GLU A 118 10.21 11.93 -24.22
C GLU A 118 10.26 12.90 -23.02
N TRP A 119 11.17 12.67 -22.07
CA TRP A 119 11.42 13.59 -20.96
C TRP A 119 11.77 14.99 -21.45
N THR A 120 12.74 15.08 -22.36
CA THR A 120 13.19 16.36 -22.94
C THR A 120 12.04 17.08 -23.64
N ALA A 121 11.23 16.36 -24.43
CA ALA A 121 10.09 16.93 -25.12
C ALA A 121 8.98 17.42 -24.17
N ARG A 122 8.67 16.63 -23.12
CA ARG A 122 7.63 16.97 -22.14
C ARG A 122 8.03 18.15 -21.27
N THR A 123 9.26 18.14 -20.76
CA THR A 123 9.75 19.21 -19.86
C THR A 123 9.99 20.53 -20.55
N ALA A 124 10.18 20.56 -21.88
CA ALA A 124 10.23 21.80 -22.66
C ALA A 124 8.95 22.67 -22.50
N THR A 125 7.83 22.05 -22.12
CA THR A 125 6.56 22.77 -21.87
C THR A 125 6.41 23.24 -20.42
N LEU A 126 7.32 22.84 -19.52
CA LEU A 126 7.33 23.13 -18.09
C LEU A 126 8.37 24.23 -17.73
N GLU A 127 8.54 25.20 -18.63
CA GLU A 127 9.55 26.26 -18.54
C GLU A 127 9.46 27.15 -17.28
N SER A 128 8.30 27.23 -16.64
CA SER A 128 8.12 27.99 -15.38
C SER A 128 8.43 27.18 -14.13
N VAL A 129 8.64 25.86 -14.25
CA VAL A 129 9.02 25.01 -13.12
C VAL A 129 10.54 25.15 -12.87
N PRO A 130 10.98 25.50 -11.65
CA PRO A 130 12.41 25.58 -11.35
C PRO A 130 13.15 24.27 -11.64
N SER A 131 14.32 24.37 -12.26
CA SER A 131 15.08 23.22 -12.76
C SER A 131 15.45 22.20 -11.67
N VAL A 132 15.68 22.66 -10.44
CA VAL A 132 15.95 21.79 -9.27
C VAL A 132 14.82 20.80 -9.01
N TYR A 133 13.55 21.23 -9.15
CA TYR A 133 12.41 20.34 -8.98
C TYR A 133 12.22 19.41 -10.17
N LEU A 134 12.45 19.90 -11.39
CA LEU A 134 12.44 19.04 -12.59
C LEU A 134 13.51 17.94 -12.49
N GLN A 135 14.69 18.24 -11.94
CA GLN A 135 15.73 17.24 -11.71
C GLN A 135 15.27 16.16 -10.72
N ARG A 136 14.62 16.55 -9.62
CA ARG A 136 14.05 15.61 -8.64
C ARG A 136 12.94 14.75 -9.27
N VAL A 137 12.06 15.35 -10.08
CA VAL A 137 11.02 14.62 -10.83
C VAL A 137 11.63 13.65 -11.85
N ARG A 138 12.76 14.00 -12.47
CA ARG A 138 13.51 13.12 -13.38
C ARG A 138 14.00 11.87 -12.68
N GLN A 139 14.52 12.02 -11.44
CA GLN A 139 15.03 10.90 -10.65
C GLN A 139 13.94 9.89 -10.26
N LEU A 140 12.67 10.30 -10.26
CA LEU A 140 11.55 9.40 -9.97
C LEU A 140 11.03 8.65 -11.21
N GLN A 141 11.53 8.95 -12.41
CA GLN A 141 11.03 8.31 -13.62
C GLN A 141 11.42 6.83 -13.65
N PRO A 142 10.53 5.92 -14.09
CA PRO A 142 10.82 4.49 -14.12
C PRO A 142 12.12 4.14 -14.86
N TRP A 143 12.40 4.82 -15.99
CA TRP A 143 13.61 4.60 -16.79
C TRP A 143 14.87 5.25 -16.20
N ALA A 144 14.73 6.12 -15.20
CA ALA A 144 15.85 6.72 -14.47
C ALA A 144 16.22 5.90 -13.22
N THR A 145 15.41 4.90 -12.89
CA THR A 145 15.64 3.92 -11.82
C THR A 145 15.99 2.57 -12.42
N ASP A 146 16.72 1.70 -11.69
CA ASP A 146 16.98 0.31 -12.12
C ASP A 146 15.75 -0.61 -12.01
N THR A 147 14.55 -0.03 -11.88
CA THR A 147 13.28 -0.76 -11.76
C THR A 147 12.64 -0.95 -13.12
N GLU A 148 12.17 -2.16 -13.42
CA GLU A 148 11.40 -2.40 -14.64
C GLU A 148 10.10 -1.55 -14.64
N ARG A 149 9.72 -1.03 -15.80
CA ARG A 149 8.56 -0.13 -15.91
C ARG A 149 7.28 -0.73 -15.32
N ASP A 150 7.04 -2.01 -15.58
CA ASP A 150 5.80 -2.69 -15.15
C ASP A 150 5.85 -3.11 -13.67
N GLU A 151 6.97 -2.85 -12.99
CA GLU A 151 7.17 -2.98 -11.54
C GLU A 151 7.20 -1.61 -10.84
N SER A 152 7.39 -0.53 -11.59
CA SER A 152 7.38 0.83 -11.04
C SER A 152 6.01 1.18 -10.48
N MET A 153 5.94 1.44 -9.18
CA MET A 153 4.70 1.82 -8.51
C MET A 153 4.10 3.12 -9.06
N LEU A 154 4.93 4.07 -9.50
CA LEU A 154 4.45 5.32 -10.10
C LEU A 154 3.80 5.08 -11.46
N TRP A 155 4.35 4.13 -12.23
CA TRP A 155 3.75 3.68 -13.48
C TRP A 155 2.46 2.91 -13.24
N LEU A 156 2.45 1.99 -12.27
CA LEU A 156 1.26 1.24 -11.87
C LEU A 156 0.12 2.18 -11.47
N LEU A 157 0.37 3.18 -10.61
CA LEU A 157 -0.60 4.20 -10.25
C LEU A 157 -1.22 4.89 -11.48
N HIS A 158 -0.37 5.29 -12.43
CA HIS A 158 -0.85 5.92 -13.65
C HIS A 158 -1.69 4.99 -14.50
N GLN A 159 -1.28 3.73 -14.65
CA GLN A 159 -2.06 2.73 -15.38
C GLN A 159 -3.42 2.48 -14.71
N PHE A 160 -3.44 2.32 -13.38
CA PHE A 160 -4.69 2.08 -12.67
C PHE A 160 -5.64 3.28 -12.74
N ASP A 161 -5.18 4.51 -12.56
CA ASP A 161 -6.02 5.71 -12.74
C ASP A 161 -6.59 5.82 -14.17
N ILE A 162 -5.88 5.35 -15.19
CA ILE A 162 -6.41 5.27 -16.56
C ILE A 162 -7.44 4.16 -16.70
N VAL A 163 -7.13 2.94 -16.25
CA VAL A 163 -8.00 1.78 -16.43
C VAL A 163 -9.34 1.97 -15.70
N ASP A 164 -9.33 2.59 -14.51
CA ASP A 164 -10.54 2.90 -13.75
C ASP A 164 -11.57 3.67 -14.55
N LYS A 165 -11.12 4.75 -15.19
CA LYS A 165 -11.95 5.66 -15.98
C LYS A 165 -12.62 4.97 -17.18
N HIS A 166 -12.07 3.85 -17.64
CA HIS A 166 -12.49 3.21 -18.88
C HIS A 166 -13.13 1.84 -18.70
N ARG A 167 -12.80 1.09 -17.65
CA ARG A 167 -13.16 -0.34 -17.57
C ARG A 167 -13.57 -0.85 -16.18
N GLY A 168 -13.52 0.00 -15.13
CA GLY A 168 -13.67 -0.45 -13.75
C GLY A 168 -12.45 -1.27 -13.32
N LEU A 169 -11.75 -0.83 -12.28
CA LEU A 169 -10.45 -1.43 -11.91
C LEU A 169 -10.52 -2.82 -11.29
N ILE A 170 -11.62 -3.14 -10.63
CA ILE A 170 -11.64 -4.26 -9.69
C ILE A 170 -12.48 -5.40 -10.26
N SER A 171 -11.81 -6.35 -10.92
CA SER A 171 -12.22 -7.74 -10.73
C SER A 171 -11.60 -8.20 -9.42
N GLY A 172 -12.35 -8.04 -8.33
CA GLY A 172 -11.87 -8.40 -7.00
C GLY A 172 -11.82 -9.91 -6.89
N ALA A 173 -10.62 -10.49 -6.87
CA ALA A 173 -10.48 -11.89 -6.53
C ALA A 173 -10.46 -12.00 -5.01
N LEU A 174 -11.44 -12.73 -4.46
CA LEU A 174 -11.38 -13.12 -3.06
C LEU A 174 -10.47 -14.33 -2.92
N HIS A 175 -9.45 -14.21 -2.08
CA HIS A 175 -8.61 -15.34 -1.71
C HIS A 175 -8.91 -15.75 -0.28
N PHE A 176 -9.08 -17.05 -0.11
CA PHE A 176 -9.23 -17.65 1.20
C PHE A 176 -7.85 -17.63 1.90
N LYS A 177 -7.77 -16.93 3.03
CA LYS A 177 -6.52 -16.77 3.77
C LYS A 177 -6.36 -17.88 4.81
N GLN A 178 -7.40 -18.07 5.62
CA GLN A 178 -7.38 -19.05 6.71
C GLN A 178 -8.81 -19.41 7.14
N LEU A 179 -8.98 -20.65 7.60
CA LEU A 179 -10.16 -21.08 8.34
C LEU A 179 -9.81 -21.09 9.83
N SER A 180 -10.57 -20.38 10.65
CA SER A 180 -10.45 -20.52 12.11
C SER A 180 -11.32 -21.68 12.56
N THR A 181 -10.68 -22.77 12.96
CA THR A 181 -11.30 -23.94 13.58
C THR A 181 -11.27 -23.87 15.11
N ALA A 182 -11.16 -22.66 15.68
CA ALA A 182 -11.17 -22.47 17.13
C ALA A 182 -12.44 -23.09 17.73
N GLY A 183 -12.28 -23.94 18.74
CA GLY A 183 -13.38 -24.65 19.39
C GLY A 183 -13.95 -25.82 18.58
N LEU A 184 -13.35 -26.20 17.44
CA LEU A 184 -13.73 -27.42 16.73
C LEU A 184 -13.38 -28.65 17.57
N ASP A 185 -14.40 -29.38 18.00
CA ASP A 185 -14.26 -30.73 18.52
C ASP A 185 -14.72 -31.72 17.45
N LEU A 186 -13.79 -32.57 17.00
CA LEU A 186 -14.06 -33.62 16.02
C LEU A 186 -14.55 -34.93 16.69
N ASN A 187 -14.55 -35.00 18.03
CA ASN A 187 -14.94 -36.17 18.82
C ASN A 187 -14.36 -37.48 18.26
N TYR A 188 -13.04 -37.62 18.29
CA TYR A 188 -12.34 -38.79 17.76
C TYR A 188 -12.72 -40.06 18.52
N GLN A 189 -13.20 -41.08 17.80
CA GLN A 189 -13.35 -42.43 18.33
C GLN A 189 -12.35 -43.37 17.65
N PRO A 190 -11.46 -44.04 18.40
CA PRO A 190 -10.44 -44.90 17.81
C PRO A 190 -11.08 -46.12 17.16
N ALA A 191 -10.66 -46.45 15.94
CA ALA A 191 -10.83 -47.80 15.43
C ALA A 191 -10.05 -48.74 16.35
N GLN A 192 -10.61 -49.92 16.66
CA GLN A 192 -10.20 -50.84 17.73
C GLN A 192 -8.71 -51.27 17.76
N THR A 193 -7.87 -50.84 16.81
CA THR A 193 -6.46 -51.22 16.65
C THR A 193 -5.51 -50.09 16.25
N ALA A 194 -5.89 -48.81 16.27
CA ALA A 194 -5.03 -47.73 15.76
C ALA A 194 -4.07 -47.13 16.82
N ALA A 195 -2.77 -47.40 16.64
CA ALA A 195 -1.71 -46.61 17.27
C ALA A 195 -1.60 -45.23 16.58
N GLU A 196 -1.45 -44.18 17.39
CA GLU A 196 -1.21 -42.76 17.05
C GLU A 196 -1.35 -42.40 15.56
N ALA A 197 -2.51 -41.91 15.17
CA ALA A 197 -2.75 -41.43 13.82
C ALA A 197 -3.30 -40.01 13.85
N ARG A 198 -2.72 -39.16 13.00
CA ARG A 198 -3.06 -37.74 12.91
C ARG A 198 -3.98 -37.50 11.70
N PRO A 199 -4.99 -36.62 11.82
CA PRO A 199 -5.80 -36.20 10.68
C PRO A 199 -4.91 -35.56 9.60
N SER A 200 -5.23 -35.82 8.34
CA SER A 200 -4.68 -35.09 7.20
C SER A 200 -5.63 -33.97 6.79
N TYR A 201 -5.04 -32.88 6.30
CA TYR A 201 -5.75 -31.68 5.89
C TYR A 201 -5.47 -31.43 4.42
N ALA A 202 -6.51 -31.37 3.60
CA ALA A 202 -6.43 -30.93 2.22
C ALA A 202 -7.11 -29.56 2.11
N MET A 203 -6.38 -28.53 1.71
CA MET A 203 -6.91 -27.19 1.47
C MET A 203 -7.08 -26.98 -0.03
N GLN A 204 -8.18 -26.33 -0.44
CA GLN A 204 -8.38 -25.97 -1.84
C GLN A 204 -7.33 -24.93 -2.27
N LYS A 205 -6.84 -25.05 -3.51
CA LYS A 205 -5.87 -24.09 -4.07
C LYS A 205 -6.54 -22.75 -4.34
N ASN A 206 -5.92 -21.66 -3.91
CA ASN A 206 -6.33 -20.29 -4.24
C ASN A 206 -6.03 -19.95 -5.71
N PRO A 207 -6.80 -19.05 -6.36
CA PRO A 207 -7.99 -18.35 -5.84
C PRO A 207 -9.24 -19.24 -5.77
N ILE A 208 -10.09 -19.02 -4.74
CA ILE A 208 -11.37 -19.71 -4.60
C ILE A 208 -12.48 -18.79 -5.06
N ARG A 209 -13.29 -19.24 -6.03
CA ARG A 209 -14.48 -18.48 -6.43
C ARG A 209 -15.50 -18.50 -5.30
N LEU A 210 -16.01 -17.34 -4.92
CA LEU A 210 -17.09 -17.22 -3.94
C LEU A 210 -18.39 -17.84 -4.47
N GLN A 211 -18.63 -19.09 -4.14
CA GLN A 211 -19.91 -19.76 -4.40
C GLN A 211 -20.39 -20.48 -3.13
N PRO A 212 -21.69 -20.45 -2.83
CA PRO A 212 -22.25 -21.29 -1.78
C PRO A 212 -21.81 -22.75 -1.97
N GLU A 213 -21.58 -23.46 -0.86
CA GLU A 213 -21.18 -24.87 -0.82
C GLU A 213 -19.78 -25.19 -1.37
N THR A 214 -18.97 -24.17 -1.71
CA THR A 214 -17.56 -24.41 -2.07
C THR A 214 -16.81 -25.07 -0.92
N VAL A 215 -16.12 -26.17 -1.19
CA VAL A 215 -15.31 -26.90 -0.21
C VAL A 215 -13.98 -26.18 0.02
N LEU A 216 -13.82 -25.54 1.18
CA LEU A 216 -12.60 -24.79 1.53
C LEU A 216 -11.47 -25.71 1.99
N THR A 217 -11.81 -26.70 2.81
CA THR A 217 -10.88 -27.71 3.29
C THR A 217 -11.58 -29.01 3.61
N THR A 218 -10.87 -30.11 3.43
CA THR A 218 -11.29 -31.46 3.79
C THR A 218 -10.35 -31.98 4.87
N ILE A 219 -10.92 -32.52 5.94
CA ILE A 219 -10.20 -33.24 6.97
C ILE A 219 -10.51 -34.73 6.77
N HIS A 220 -9.46 -35.53 6.69
CA HIS A 220 -9.59 -36.98 6.58
C HIS A 220 -8.80 -37.67 7.70
N CYS A 221 -9.41 -38.67 8.33
CA CYS A 221 -8.76 -39.50 9.34
C CYS A 221 -8.99 -40.98 9.04
N ALA A 222 -7.95 -41.66 8.56
CA ALA A 222 -8.04 -43.05 8.12
C ALA A 222 -8.29 -44.06 9.27
N THR A 223 -8.14 -43.63 10.52
CA THR A 223 -8.03 -44.53 11.68
C THR A 223 -9.01 -44.23 12.80
N HIS A 224 -9.71 -43.09 12.74
CA HIS A 224 -10.68 -42.68 13.74
C HIS A 224 -11.97 -42.26 13.04
N THR A 225 -13.09 -42.56 13.68
CA THR A 225 -14.37 -41.99 13.27
C THR A 225 -14.44 -40.54 13.75
N LEU A 226 -14.85 -39.64 12.86
CA LEU A 226 -15.06 -38.22 13.11
C LEU A 226 -16.55 -37.98 13.39
N ASN A 227 -16.87 -37.35 14.51
CA ASN A 227 -18.23 -36.99 14.91
C ASN A 227 -18.29 -35.50 15.31
N PRO A 228 -18.09 -34.58 14.36
CA PRO A 228 -18.14 -33.16 14.65
C PRO A 228 -19.55 -32.72 15.08
N ASP A 229 -19.63 -31.64 15.84
CA ASP A 229 -20.91 -30.96 16.08
C ASP A 229 -21.47 -30.43 14.74
N PRO A 230 -22.64 -30.93 14.26
CA PRO A 230 -23.23 -30.49 13.01
C PRO A 230 -23.67 -29.01 13.02
N GLY A 231 -23.82 -28.41 14.21
CA GLY A 231 -24.10 -26.99 14.38
C GLY A 231 -22.87 -26.08 14.31
N TYR A 232 -21.66 -26.65 14.25
CA TYR A 232 -20.43 -25.89 14.24
C TYR A 232 -20.27 -25.08 12.95
N MET A 233 -19.97 -23.79 13.12
CA MET A 233 -19.67 -22.86 12.04
C MET A 233 -18.28 -22.27 12.27
N ALA A 234 -17.36 -22.56 11.36
CA ALA A 234 -16.03 -21.97 11.37
C ALA A 234 -16.06 -20.56 10.76
N LYS A 235 -15.25 -19.65 11.33
CA LYS A 235 -15.04 -18.32 10.74
C LYS A 235 -14.07 -18.40 9.58
N VAL A 236 -14.44 -17.78 8.47
CA VAL A 236 -13.61 -17.74 7.26
C VAL A 236 -12.93 -16.38 7.17
N ALA A 237 -11.60 -16.37 7.26
CA ALA A 237 -10.80 -15.18 7.03
C ALA A 237 -10.42 -15.08 5.56
N VAL A 238 -10.64 -13.90 4.97
CA VAL A 238 -10.48 -13.68 3.54
C VAL A 238 -9.60 -12.47 3.27
N GLN A 239 -9.00 -12.44 2.10
CA GLN A 239 -8.16 -11.34 1.66
C GLN A 239 -8.54 -10.96 0.23
N PHE A 240 -8.66 -9.66 0.00
CA PHE A 240 -9.02 -9.11 -1.30
C PHE A 240 -7.76 -8.83 -2.12
N PHE A 241 -7.78 -9.26 -3.38
CA PHE A 241 -6.70 -9.06 -4.32
C PHE A 241 -7.17 -8.20 -5.49
N LEU A 242 -6.27 -7.33 -5.96
CA LEU A 242 -6.42 -6.65 -7.23
C LEU A 242 -5.84 -7.52 -8.33
N ALA A 243 -6.67 -7.83 -9.32
CA ALA A 243 -6.30 -8.54 -10.53
C ALA A 243 -6.42 -7.58 -11.72
N TRP A 244 -5.32 -7.36 -12.45
CA TRP A 244 -5.33 -6.51 -13.66
C TRP A 244 -4.70 -7.18 -14.88
N ASN A 245 -4.08 -8.34 -14.70
CA ASN A 245 -3.79 -9.31 -15.74
C ASN A 245 -3.99 -10.73 -15.16
N GLU A 246 -4.07 -11.76 -16.02
CA GLU A 246 -4.42 -13.13 -15.60
C GLU A 246 -3.39 -13.79 -14.66
N GLU A 247 -2.19 -13.22 -14.53
CA GLU A 247 -1.06 -13.81 -13.82
C GLU A 247 -0.59 -13.01 -12.58
N ARG A 248 -1.00 -11.73 -12.44
CA ARG A 248 -0.57 -10.85 -11.34
C ARG A 248 -1.75 -10.46 -10.47
N ASN A 249 -1.72 -10.96 -9.25
CA ASN A 249 -2.62 -10.59 -8.17
C ASN A 249 -1.80 -9.96 -7.04
N VAL A 250 -2.21 -8.79 -6.56
CA VAL A 250 -1.61 -8.16 -5.38
C VAL A 250 -2.65 -8.00 -4.29
N SER A 251 -2.26 -8.23 -3.03
CA SER A 251 -3.10 -7.92 -1.89
C SER A 251 -3.52 -6.45 -1.96
N LEU A 252 -4.83 -6.18 -1.97
CA LEU A 252 -5.38 -4.83 -2.01
C LEU A 252 -4.83 -3.97 -0.85
N ASP A 253 -4.69 -4.57 0.33
CA ASP A 253 -4.16 -3.88 1.51
C ASP A 253 -2.69 -3.49 1.36
N ALA A 254 -1.86 -4.45 1.00
CA ALA A 254 -0.43 -4.20 0.83
C ALA A 254 -0.20 -3.18 -0.29
N PHE A 255 -0.94 -3.31 -1.40
CA PHE A 255 -0.86 -2.39 -2.53
C PHE A 255 -1.25 -0.96 -2.15
N LEU A 256 -2.40 -0.77 -1.49
CA LEU A 256 -2.84 0.56 -1.07
C LEU A 256 -1.90 1.19 -0.05
N GLY A 257 -1.46 0.42 0.95
CA GLY A 257 -0.52 0.90 1.97
C GLY A 257 0.81 1.34 1.34
N ASP A 258 1.38 0.51 0.47
CA ASP A 258 2.64 0.81 -0.22
C ASP A 258 2.50 2.03 -1.13
N LEU A 259 1.39 2.12 -1.87
CA LEU A 259 1.15 3.23 -2.79
C LEU A 259 0.95 4.57 -2.06
N VAL A 260 0.22 4.58 -0.94
CA VAL A 260 0.07 5.76 -0.07
C VAL A 260 1.41 6.17 0.52
N SER A 261 2.21 5.21 1.00
CA SER A 261 3.52 5.47 1.57
C SER A 261 4.48 6.06 0.53
N ARG A 262 4.61 5.41 -0.64
CA ARG A 262 5.48 5.86 -1.74
C ARG A 262 5.07 7.21 -2.30
N THR A 263 3.76 7.49 -2.39
CA THR A 263 3.28 8.82 -2.81
C THR A 263 3.80 9.93 -1.89
N ARG A 264 3.80 9.69 -0.57
CA ARG A 264 4.35 10.63 0.40
C ARG A 264 5.86 10.79 0.26
N GLU A 265 6.56 9.67 0.11
CA GLU A 265 8.00 9.68 -0.10
C GLU A 265 8.38 10.47 -1.36
N TRP A 266 7.68 10.26 -2.48
CA TRP A 266 7.92 11.02 -3.71
C TRP A 266 7.65 12.51 -3.53
N LEU A 267 6.60 12.90 -2.79
CA LEU A 267 6.38 14.30 -2.41
C LEU A 267 7.56 14.86 -1.61
N ASP A 268 8.02 14.14 -0.59
CA ASP A 268 9.14 14.55 0.27
C ASP A 268 10.43 14.73 -0.56
N ARG A 269 10.73 13.78 -1.46
CA ARG A 269 11.88 13.84 -2.38
C ARG A 269 11.77 15.03 -3.33
N ILE A 270 10.60 15.34 -3.87
CA ILE A 270 10.43 16.49 -4.77
C ILE A 270 10.58 17.80 -3.98
N TYR A 271 9.97 17.92 -2.80
CA TYR A 271 10.01 19.16 -2.02
C TYR A 271 11.38 19.50 -1.45
N GLY A 272 12.09 18.52 -0.88
CA GLY A 272 13.34 18.78 -0.15
C GLY A 272 14.54 17.97 -0.61
N GLY A 273 14.40 17.13 -1.64
CA GLY A 273 15.48 16.25 -2.12
C GLY A 273 15.64 14.98 -1.27
N GLU A 274 16.65 14.19 -1.62
CA GLU A 274 16.88 12.85 -1.05
C GLU A 274 17.07 12.87 0.47
N LEU A 275 17.92 13.78 0.93
CA LEU A 275 18.31 13.91 2.32
C LEU A 275 17.12 14.30 3.22
N TYR A 276 16.27 15.20 2.73
CA TYR A 276 15.04 15.59 3.41
C TYR A 276 14.02 14.45 3.47
N ALA A 277 13.88 13.68 2.38
CA ALA A 277 12.99 12.53 2.37
C ALA A 277 13.45 11.45 3.38
N LYS A 278 14.75 11.11 3.37
CA LYS A 278 15.32 10.15 4.33
C LYS A 278 15.12 10.61 5.78
N SER A 279 15.32 11.90 6.08
CA SER A 279 15.13 12.42 7.44
C SER A 279 13.67 12.34 7.90
N LEU A 280 12.70 12.61 7.02
CA LEU A 280 11.28 12.49 7.32
C LEU A 280 10.83 11.04 7.53
N ILE A 281 11.35 10.09 6.74
CA ILE A 281 11.07 8.65 6.94
C ILE A 281 11.52 8.24 8.34
N LEU A 282 12.77 8.55 8.68
CA LEU A 282 13.34 8.22 9.99
C LEU A 282 12.61 8.90 11.16
N ALA A 283 12.05 10.10 10.94
CA ALA A 283 11.21 10.76 11.93
C ALA A 283 9.86 10.05 12.13
N ARG A 284 9.24 9.54 11.06
CA ARG A 284 7.96 8.83 11.12
C ARG A 284 8.07 7.44 11.74
N GLU A 285 9.21 6.78 11.56
CA GLU A 285 9.50 5.47 12.16
C GLU A 285 9.90 5.57 13.63
N SER A 286 10.20 6.78 14.13
CA SER A 286 10.59 6.96 15.51
C SER A 286 9.40 6.78 16.44
N THR A 287 9.56 5.91 17.43
CA THR A 287 8.59 5.72 18.52
C THR A 287 8.70 6.80 19.61
N GLU A 288 9.72 7.66 19.53
CA GLU A 288 9.97 8.74 20.49
C GLU A 288 9.88 10.11 19.81
N PRO A 289 9.39 11.17 20.51
CA PRO A 289 9.39 12.51 19.97
C PRO A 289 10.84 12.94 19.70
N THR A 290 11.18 13.05 18.43
CA THR A 290 12.56 13.23 17.95
C THR A 290 12.55 14.25 16.83
N LEU A 291 13.49 15.18 16.87
CA LEU A 291 13.79 16.07 15.76
C LEU A 291 14.83 15.37 14.87
N THR A 292 14.47 15.11 13.61
CA THR A 292 15.38 14.51 12.63
C THR A 292 15.78 15.55 11.60
N MET A 293 17.09 15.73 11.37
CA MET A 293 17.64 16.67 10.39
C MET A 293 18.69 15.99 9.54
N GLY A 294 18.57 16.08 8.23
CA GLY A 294 19.62 15.64 7.32
C GLY A 294 20.60 16.78 7.00
N TYR A 295 21.89 16.49 6.91
CA TYR A 295 22.93 17.42 6.46
C TYR A 295 23.96 16.69 5.59
N GLU A 296 24.71 17.43 4.80
CA GLU A 296 25.90 16.94 4.10
C GLU A 296 27.12 17.28 4.96
N ASP A 297 27.97 16.31 5.28
CA ASP A 297 29.18 16.55 6.07
C ASP A 297 30.32 17.15 5.21
N GLU A 298 31.45 17.48 5.84
CA GLU A 298 32.60 18.08 5.16
C GLU A 298 33.19 17.20 4.04
N SER A 299 32.87 15.91 4.02
CA SER A 299 33.31 14.96 2.98
C SER A 299 32.33 14.83 1.82
N GLY A 300 31.17 15.50 1.90
CA GLY A 300 30.09 15.33 0.94
C GLY A 300 29.20 14.11 1.22
N GLU A 301 29.37 13.45 2.37
CA GLU A 301 28.57 12.29 2.75
C GLU A 301 27.26 12.77 3.40
N LEU A 302 26.14 12.17 3.00
CA LEU A 302 24.83 12.49 3.55
C LEU A 302 24.67 11.86 4.94
N ARG A 303 24.42 12.69 5.95
CA ARG A 303 24.25 12.30 7.35
C ARG A 303 22.86 12.66 7.85
N ILE A 304 22.35 11.87 8.79
CA ILE A 304 21.08 12.15 9.47
C ILE A 304 21.30 12.22 10.97
N LEU A 305 20.98 13.38 11.52
CA LEU A 305 20.98 13.66 12.95
C LEU A 305 19.60 13.33 13.53
N LYS A 306 19.57 12.49 14.55
CA LYS A 306 18.38 12.27 15.39
C LYS A 306 18.60 12.91 16.76
N LEU A 307 17.79 13.91 17.10
CA LEU A 307 17.82 14.58 18.39
C LEU A 307 16.57 14.20 19.19
N PRO A 308 16.70 13.48 20.33
CA PRO A 308 15.56 13.22 21.20
C PRO A 308 15.02 14.55 21.72
N MET A 309 13.71 14.75 21.62
CA MET A 309 13.02 15.86 22.25
C MET A 309 12.73 15.52 23.71
N THR A 310 13.77 15.14 24.47
CA THR A 310 13.69 15.20 25.93
C THR A 310 13.59 16.67 26.32
N GLU A 311 12.71 16.98 27.27
CA GLU A 311 12.31 18.33 27.70
C GLU A 311 13.43 19.36 27.50
N ILE A 312 13.20 20.30 26.58
CA ILE A 312 14.01 21.50 26.37
C ILE A 312 13.89 22.33 27.66
N GLY A 313 14.65 21.94 28.67
CA GLY A 313 14.37 22.30 30.05
C GLY A 313 15.26 21.59 31.07
N GLN A 314 16.54 21.37 30.75
CA GLN A 314 17.63 21.36 31.73
C GLN A 314 18.97 21.20 31.01
N ASP A 315 19.93 22.06 31.36
CA ASP A 315 21.31 22.14 30.86
C ASP A 315 21.96 20.78 30.54
N ARG A 316 21.86 20.33 29.29
CA ARG A 316 22.74 19.30 28.73
C ARG A 316 23.51 19.87 27.53
N PRO A 317 24.84 19.66 27.46
CA PRO A 317 25.64 20.13 26.33
C PRO A 317 25.20 19.44 25.03
N MET A 318 25.13 20.21 23.93
CA MET A 318 24.64 19.83 22.58
C MET A 318 25.40 18.68 21.87
N HIS A 319 26.23 17.89 22.56
CA HIS A 319 27.12 16.90 21.93
C HIS A 319 26.58 15.45 21.91
N GLU A 320 25.34 15.18 22.33
CA GLU A 320 24.76 13.82 22.33
C GLU A 320 23.70 13.61 21.24
N GLY A 321 24.00 14.00 20.00
CA GLY A 321 23.28 13.49 18.83
C GLY A 321 23.80 12.11 18.45
N ARG A 322 22.92 11.09 18.33
CA ARG A 322 23.32 9.82 17.72
C ARG A 322 23.29 10.00 16.20
N GLU A 323 24.47 10.03 15.57
CA GLU A 323 24.59 9.89 14.13
C GLU A 323 24.19 8.46 13.73
N VAL A 324 23.28 8.35 12.76
CA VAL A 324 22.90 7.06 12.17
C VAL A 324 23.55 7.01 10.78
N SER A 325 24.48 6.06 10.60
CA SER A 325 25.10 5.74 9.32
C SER A 325 24.12 4.96 8.42
N ASP A 326 24.23 5.13 7.10
CA ASP A 326 23.44 4.51 6.01
C ASP A 326 23.39 2.96 6.06
N SER A 327 24.13 2.31 6.96
CA SER A 327 24.24 0.83 7.09
C SER A 327 23.11 0.15 7.88
N LEU A 328 22.11 0.88 8.38
CA LEU A 328 21.02 0.33 9.20
C LEU A 328 19.62 0.41 8.59
N LEU A 329 19.48 0.85 7.34
CA LEU A 329 18.21 0.77 6.62
C LEU A 329 18.08 -0.62 5.98
N PRO A 330 17.00 -1.39 6.22
CA PRO A 330 16.77 -2.61 5.47
C PRO A 330 16.67 -2.25 3.97
N GLY A 331 17.39 -3.01 3.14
CA GLY A 331 17.43 -2.80 1.70
C GLY A 331 16.04 -2.68 1.10
N VAL A 332 15.81 -1.56 0.42
CA VAL A 332 14.62 -1.23 -0.38
C VAL A 332 14.59 -2.07 -1.64
#